data_AF-W7Q456-F1
#
_entry.id   AF-W7Q456-F1
#
_cell.length_a   1.000
_cell.length_b   1.000
_cell.length_c   1.000
_cell.angle_alpha   90.00
_cell.angle_beta   90.00
_cell.angle_gamma   90.00
#
_symmetry.space_group_name_H-M   'P 1'
#
loop_
_entity.id
_entity.type
_entity.pdbx_description
1 polymer ?
#
loop_
_entity_poly.entity_id
_entity_poly.type
_entity_poly.pdbx_seq_one_letter_code
_entity_poly.pdbx_strand_id
1 'polypeptide(L)'
;MSELVLKTLPAIEAVAADAWNALVGHDHPFLRHEFLHALEASGAVGAATGWEPRHLTLWQGEALVGIMPHYHKHHSYGEYVFDWNWADAWERAGGRYYPKGLTAIPFTPAPGPRLALAAGVDPLAARTCSPAPGRVARCRAGTCCLPRERRWTAGLRPGRRWWSAMASSSSGRTGATVTLPAFWRP
;
A
#
# COMPACT_ATOMS: atom_id res chain seq x y z
N MET A 1 -28.38 -9.43 -9.30
CA MET A 1 -27.30 -8.58 -8.77
C MET A 1 -26.11 -8.77 -9.68
N SER A 2 -25.70 -7.74 -10.42
CA SER A 2 -24.62 -7.86 -11.40
C SER A 2 -23.30 -8.13 -10.68
N GLU A 3 -22.55 -9.11 -11.17
CA GLU A 3 -21.30 -9.57 -10.56
C GLU A 3 -20.22 -8.48 -10.61
N LEU A 4 -19.48 -8.35 -9.51
CA LEU A 4 -18.32 -7.47 -9.40
C LEU A 4 -17.04 -8.28 -9.62
N VAL A 5 -16.18 -7.79 -10.52
CA VAL A 5 -14.96 -8.47 -10.94
C VAL A 5 -13.73 -7.59 -10.68
N LEU A 6 -12.78 -8.10 -9.90
CA LEU A 6 -11.50 -7.42 -9.67
C LEU A 6 -10.50 -7.76 -10.77
N LYS A 7 -9.93 -6.73 -11.40
CA LYS A 7 -8.86 -6.85 -12.40
C LYS A 7 -7.63 -6.07 -11.96
N THR A 8 -6.46 -6.60 -12.30
CA THR A 8 -5.17 -5.91 -12.13
C THR A 8 -4.68 -5.44 -13.49
N LEU A 9 -4.40 -4.15 -13.60
CA LEU A 9 -3.86 -3.55 -14.81
C LEU A 9 -2.34 -3.41 -14.69
N PRO A 10 -1.57 -3.72 -15.75
CA PRO A 10 -0.10 -3.64 -15.72
C PRO A 10 0.45 -2.22 -15.89
N ALA A 11 -0.40 -1.28 -16.31
CA ALA A 11 -0.09 0.13 -16.53
C ALA A 11 -1.40 0.92 -16.52
N ILE A 12 -1.33 2.23 -16.27
CA ILE A 12 -2.50 3.12 -16.28
C ILE A 12 -3.08 3.30 -17.69
N GLU A 13 -2.26 3.15 -18.73
CA GLU A 13 -2.70 3.18 -20.14
C GLU A 13 -3.69 2.07 -20.49
N ALA A 14 -3.73 0.99 -19.70
CA ALA A 14 -4.62 -0.14 -19.95
C ALA A 14 -6.10 0.14 -19.59
N VAL A 15 -6.43 1.36 -19.17
CA VAL A 15 -7.80 1.84 -18.91
C VAL A 15 -7.99 3.23 -19.52
N ALA A 16 -9.18 3.47 -20.04
CA ALA A 16 -9.53 4.77 -20.61
C ALA A 16 -9.48 5.87 -19.53
N ALA A 17 -8.84 6.99 -19.87
CA ALA A 17 -8.67 8.13 -18.97
C ALA A 17 -10.00 8.66 -18.43
N ASP A 18 -11.01 8.78 -19.30
CA ASP A 18 -12.33 9.28 -18.91
C ASP A 18 -13.02 8.37 -17.88
N ALA A 19 -12.90 7.05 -18.04
CA ALA A 19 -13.49 6.09 -17.11
C ALA A 19 -12.81 6.16 -15.73
N TRP A 20 -11.47 6.27 -15.70
CA TRP A 20 -10.72 6.45 -14.47
C TRP A 20 -11.07 7.78 -13.78
N ASN A 21 -11.02 8.87 -14.54
CA ASN A 21 -11.23 10.22 -14.02
C ASN A 21 -12.66 10.46 -13.55
N ALA A 22 -13.66 9.78 -14.14
CA ALA A 22 -15.04 9.83 -13.65
C ALA A 22 -15.19 9.34 -12.20
N LEU A 23 -14.34 8.42 -11.75
CA LEU A 23 -14.34 7.92 -10.36
C LEU A 23 -13.53 8.81 -9.40
N VAL A 24 -12.50 9.50 -9.91
CA VAL A 24 -11.63 10.36 -9.10
C VAL A 24 -12.24 11.75 -8.87
N GLY A 25 -12.95 12.27 -9.86
CA GLY A 25 -13.40 13.67 -9.87
C GLY A 25 -12.27 14.66 -10.14
N HIS A 26 -12.45 15.90 -9.67
CA HIS A 26 -11.53 17.01 -9.95
C HIS A 26 -10.67 17.42 -8.75
N ASP A 27 -11.01 17.00 -7.53
CA ASP A 27 -10.35 17.44 -6.29
C ASP A 27 -9.00 16.74 -6.02
N HIS A 28 -8.68 15.71 -6.80
CA HIS A 28 -7.50 14.87 -6.61
C HIS A 28 -6.65 14.79 -7.88
N PRO A 29 -5.99 15.89 -8.29
CA PRO A 29 -5.24 15.97 -9.54
C PRO A 29 -4.13 14.92 -9.65
N PHE A 30 -3.49 14.60 -8.53
CA PHE A 30 -2.41 13.61 -8.46
C PHE A 30 -2.90 12.15 -8.53
N LEU A 31 -4.20 11.92 -8.45
CA LEU A 31 -4.82 10.61 -8.66
C LEU A 31 -5.41 10.48 -10.06
N ARG A 32 -5.47 11.57 -10.82
CA ARG A 32 -6.00 11.55 -12.18
C ARG A 32 -5.08 10.77 -13.12
N HIS A 33 -5.70 10.23 -14.17
CA HIS A 33 -5.05 9.38 -15.16
C HIS A 33 -3.81 10.05 -15.76
N GLU A 34 -3.92 11.33 -16.13
CA GLU A 34 -2.87 12.07 -16.83
C GLU A 34 -1.59 12.19 -15.99
N PHE A 35 -1.74 12.38 -14.67
CA PHE A 35 -0.60 12.47 -13.75
C PHE A 35 0.10 11.12 -13.58
N LEU A 36 -0.68 10.05 -13.33
CA LEU A 36 -0.14 8.70 -13.18
C LEU A 36 0.53 8.23 -14.49
N HIS A 37 -0.09 8.55 -15.62
CA HIS A 37 0.44 8.28 -16.95
C HIS A 37 1.77 8.99 -17.17
N ALA A 38 1.88 10.27 -16.81
CA ALA A 38 3.13 11.01 -16.95
C ALA A 38 4.28 10.36 -16.14
N LEU A 39 3.99 9.83 -14.94
CA LEU A 39 4.99 9.14 -14.14
C LEU A 39 5.43 7.80 -14.75
N GLU A 40 4.49 7.02 -15.30
CA GLU A 40 4.77 5.75 -15.96
C GLU A 40 5.51 5.95 -17.29
N ALA A 41 4.99 6.84 -18.16
CA ALA A 41 5.55 7.12 -19.48
C ALA A 41 6.94 7.78 -19.43
N SER A 42 7.24 8.56 -18.38
CA SER A 42 8.59 9.13 -18.17
C SER A 42 9.59 8.12 -17.61
N GLY A 43 9.14 6.95 -17.16
CA GLY A 43 9.98 5.96 -16.48
C GLY A 43 10.30 6.29 -15.03
N ALA A 44 9.75 7.36 -14.45
CA ALA A 44 9.86 7.63 -13.02
C ALA A 44 9.23 6.50 -12.18
N VAL A 45 8.14 5.94 -12.70
CA VAL A 45 7.44 4.78 -12.15
C VAL A 45 7.52 3.63 -13.14
N GLY A 46 8.04 2.48 -12.69
CA GLY A 46 8.12 1.28 -13.51
C GLY A 46 8.90 0.17 -12.81
N ALA A 47 8.97 -0.98 -13.46
CA ALA A 47 9.71 -2.13 -12.93
C ALA A 47 11.19 -1.79 -12.67
N ALA A 48 11.81 -0.98 -13.53
CA ALA A 48 13.22 -0.56 -13.40
C ALA A 48 13.48 0.33 -12.16
N THR A 49 12.48 1.07 -11.68
CA THR A 49 12.58 1.92 -10.48
C THR A 49 12.00 1.26 -9.24
N GLY A 50 11.69 -0.04 -9.32
CA GLY A 50 11.09 -0.81 -8.24
C GLY A 50 9.68 -0.35 -7.87
N TRP A 51 9.00 0.40 -8.74
CA TRP A 51 7.61 0.86 -8.64
C TRP A 51 6.77 0.18 -9.73
N GLU A 52 6.65 -1.13 -9.70
CA GLU A 52 5.96 -1.90 -10.75
C GLU A 52 4.45 -1.64 -10.69
N PRO A 53 3.82 -1.05 -11.72
CA PRO A 53 2.38 -0.77 -11.71
C PRO A 53 1.55 -2.04 -11.72
N ARG A 54 0.55 -2.07 -10.84
CA ARG A 54 -0.41 -3.17 -10.64
C ARG A 54 -1.78 -2.61 -10.25
N HIS A 55 -2.24 -1.55 -10.92
CA HIS A 55 -3.49 -0.84 -10.56
C HIS A 55 -4.65 -1.80 -10.41
N LEU A 56 -5.39 -1.68 -9.32
CA LEU A 56 -6.53 -2.52 -9.03
C LEU A 56 -7.80 -1.82 -9.50
N THR A 57 -8.62 -2.53 -10.26
CA THR A 57 -9.85 -2.01 -10.85
C THR A 57 -11.00 -2.97 -10.61
N LEU A 58 -12.17 -2.43 -10.30
CA LEU A 58 -13.38 -3.18 -10.03
C LEU A 58 -14.39 -2.91 -11.14
N TRP A 59 -14.94 -3.99 -11.71
CA TRP A 59 -15.79 -3.94 -12.88
C TRP A 59 -17.16 -4.54 -12.59
N GLN A 60 -18.21 -3.93 -13.12
CA GLN A 60 -19.57 -4.48 -13.15
C GLN A 60 -19.99 -4.61 -14.61
N GLY A 61 -19.84 -5.82 -15.18
CA GLY A 61 -19.83 -5.98 -16.63
C GLY A 61 -18.68 -5.20 -17.27
N GLU A 62 -19.00 -4.33 -18.23
CA GLU A 62 -18.03 -3.44 -18.88
C GLU A 62 -17.85 -2.10 -18.15
N ALA A 63 -18.64 -1.81 -17.12
CA ALA A 63 -18.54 -0.56 -16.37
C ALA A 63 -17.41 -0.65 -15.34
N LEU A 64 -16.48 0.32 -15.40
CA LEU A 64 -15.50 0.52 -14.34
C LEU A 64 -16.19 1.21 -13.16
N VAL A 65 -16.27 0.51 -12.03
CA VAL A 65 -17.01 0.95 -10.84
C VAL A 65 -16.13 1.13 -9.61
N GLY A 66 -14.84 0.83 -9.73
CA GLY A 66 -13.88 1.11 -8.66
C GLY A 66 -12.43 1.09 -9.13
N ILE A 67 -11.61 1.89 -8.48
CA ILE A 67 -10.17 2.00 -8.77
C ILE A 67 -9.35 2.13 -7.49
N MET A 68 -8.12 1.66 -7.55
CA MET A 68 -7.11 1.86 -6.53
C MET A 68 -5.73 1.88 -7.20
N PRO A 69 -4.98 2.99 -7.13
CA PRO A 69 -3.61 3.00 -7.60
C PRO A 69 -2.82 2.00 -6.75
N HIS A 70 -2.13 1.08 -7.40
CA HIS A 70 -1.47 -0.02 -6.72
C HIS A 70 -0.20 -0.41 -7.44
N TYR A 71 0.84 -0.69 -6.66
CA TYR A 71 2.17 -1.00 -7.15
C TYR A 71 2.75 -2.16 -6.35
N HIS A 72 3.54 -2.99 -7.03
CA HIS A 72 4.50 -3.85 -6.36
C HIS A 72 5.80 -3.07 -6.16
N LYS A 73 6.18 -2.91 -4.89
CA LYS A 73 7.41 -2.25 -4.48
C LYS A 73 8.49 -3.28 -4.18
N HIS A 74 9.65 -3.10 -4.78
CA HIS A 74 10.83 -3.97 -4.59
C HIS A 74 11.87 -3.37 -3.62
N HIS A 75 11.61 -2.17 -3.09
CA HIS A 75 12.38 -1.46 -2.06
C HIS A 75 11.53 -0.31 -1.49
N SER A 76 11.92 0.30 -0.36
CA SER A 76 11.19 1.44 0.24
C SER A 76 11.48 2.81 -0.38
N TYR A 77 12.46 2.96 -1.30
CA TYR A 77 12.73 4.27 -1.91
C TYR A 77 11.53 4.87 -2.66
N GLY A 78 11.40 6.20 -2.57
CA GLY A 78 10.34 6.98 -3.22
C GLY A 78 9.01 6.98 -2.48
N GLU A 79 8.91 6.21 -1.39
CA GLU A 79 7.77 6.24 -0.49
C GLU A 79 7.90 7.40 0.50
N TYR A 80 6.77 7.89 1.00
CA TYR A 80 6.80 8.93 2.02
C TYR A 80 7.15 8.39 3.41
N VAL A 81 6.70 7.16 3.72
CA VAL A 81 7.11 6.44 4.93
C VAL A 81 8.21 5.46 4.55
N PHE A 82 9.44 5.78 4.92
CA PHE A 82 10.57 4.89 4.74
C PHE A 82 10.56 3.81 5.82
N ASP A 83 10.17 2.59 5.44
CA ASP A 83 9.99 1.46 6.35
C ASP A 83 11.19 0.49 6.39
N TRP A 84 12.40 0.97 6.10
CA TRP A 84 13.65 0.17 6.12
C TRP A 84 13.84 -0.64 7.40
N ASN A 85 13.63 -0.01 8.56
CA ASN A 85 13.78 -0.70 9.86
C ASN A 85 12.77 -1.84 10.03
N TRP A 86 11.57 -1.71 9.43
CA TRP A 86 10.55 -2.75 9.45
C TRP A 86 10.89 -3.87 8.48
N ALA A 87 11.37 -3.53 7.29
CA ALA A 87 11.87 -4.48 6.31
C ALA A 87 13.00 -5.33 6.91
N ASP A 88 14.02 -4.67 7.47
CA ASP A 88 15.16 -5.32 8.13
C ASP A 88 14.72 -6.25 9.27
N ALA A 89 13.83 -5.78 10.14
CA ALA A 89 13.34 -6.59 11.26
C ALA A 89 12.56 -7.82 10.79
N TRP A 90 11.73 -7.67 9.74
CA TRP A 90 10.94 -8.77 9.18
C TRP A 90 11.81 -9.81 8.48
N GLU A 91 12.80 -9.36 7.71
CA GLU A 91 13.73 -10.25 7.00
C GLU A 91 14.64 -11.00 7.98
N ARG A 92 15.09 -10.34 9.06
CA ARG A 92 15.82 -11.01 10.16
C ARG A 92 14.97 -12.06 10.88
N ALA A 93 13.65 -11.90 10.90
CA ALA A 93 12.73 -12.91 11.42
C ALA A 93 12.46 -14.07 10.43
N GLY A 94 13.11 -14.07 9.25
CA GLY A 94 12.96 -15.10 8.21
C GLY A 94 11.82 -14.84 7.22
N GLY A 95 11.21 -13.65 7.27
CA GLY A 95 10.18 -13.24 6.32
C GLY A 95 10.77 -12.79 4.98
N ARG A 96 9.91 -12.68 3.96
CA ARG A 96 10.21 -11.96 2.72
C ARG A 96 9.41 -10.67 2.73
N TYR A 97 10.08 -9.53 2.82
CA TYR A 97 9.40 -8.23 2.87
C TYR A 97 9.02 -7.76 1.46
N TYR A 98 9.90 -7.99 0.49
CA TYR A 98 9.69 -7.62 -0.91
C TYR A 98 9.38 -8.83 -1.82
N PRO A 99 8.66 -8.62 -2.94
CA PRO A 99 7.92 -7.39 -3.25
C PRO A 99 6.74 -7.19 -2.30
N LYS A 100 6.50 -5.94 -1.89
CA LYS A 100 5.33 -5.55 -1.09
C LYS A 100 4.29 -4.86 -1.97
N GLY A 101 3.01 -5.06 -1.65
CA GLY A 101 1.93 -4.31 -2.27
C GLY A 101 1.78 -2.94 -1.64
N LEU A 102 1.79 -1.87 -2.44
CA LEU A 102 1.63 -0.49 -1.99
C LEU A 102 0.46 0.18 -2.72
N THR A 103 -0.41 0.86 -1.99
CA THR A 103 -1.33 1.84 -2.56
C THR A 103 -0.90 3.24 -2.13
N ALA A 104 -0.51 4.06 -3.10
CA ALA A 104 -0.01 5.40 -2.88
C ALA A 104 -0.06 6.20 -4.18
N ILE A 105 0.18 7.51 -4.10
CA ILE A 105 0.60 8.29 -5.25
C ILE A 105 2.14 8.35 -5.19
N PRO A 106 2.85 7.90 -6.24
CA PRO A 106 4.30 7.90 -6.24
C PRO A 106 4.88 9.31 -6.03
N PHE A 107 5.90 9.43 -5.18
CA PHE A 107 6.67 10.66 -4.92
C PHE A 107 5.86 11.88 -4.47
N THR A 108 4.58 11.71 -4.12
CA THR A 108 3.66 12.82 -3.87
C THR A 108 2.90 12.59 -2.56
N PRO A 109 3.22 13.32 -1.48
CA PRO A 109 2.53 13.19 -0.19
C PRO A 109 1.20 13.95 -0.17
N ALA A 110 0.38 13.78 -1.22
CA ALA A 110 -0.92 14.42 -1.31
C ALA A 110 -1.99 13.57 -0.61
N PRO A 111 -2.82 14.18 0.25
CA PRO A 111 -4.00 13.50 0.80
C PRO A 111 -5.01 13.20 -0.31
N GLY A 112 -5.87 12.22 -0.08
CA GLY A 112 -6.93 11.86 -1.01
C GLY A 112 -7.29 10.38 -0.91
N PRO A 113 -8.37 9.96 -1.59
CA PRO A 113 -8.80 8.58 -1.60
C PRO A 113 -7.73 7.69 -2.24
N ARG A 114 -7.56 6.49 -1.69
CA ARG A 114 -6.76 5.40 -2.29
C ARG A 114 -7.62 4.26 -2.81
N LEU A 115 -8.91 4.37 -2.58
CA LEU A 115 -9.95 3.57 -3.17
C LEU A 115 -11.06 4.54 -3.55
N ALA A 116 -11.41 4.60 -4.83
CA ALA A 116 -12.57 5.33 -5.31
C ALA A 116 -13.57 4.33 -5.89
N LEU A 117 -14.85 4.50 -5.57
CA LEU A 117 -15.95 3.64 -6.02
C LEU A 117 -17.02 4.51 -6.66
N ALA A 118 -17.71 3.98 -7.66
CA ALA A 118 -18.86 4.62 -8.26
C ALA A 118 -19.98 4.77 -7.22
N ALA A 119 -20.80 5.82 -7.38
CA ALA A 119 -21.99 6.01 -6.55
C ALA A 119 -22.90 4.77 -6.64
N GLY A 120 -23.35 4.27 -5.50
CA GLY A 120 -24.22 3.09 -5.40
C GLY A 120 -23.50 1.75 -5.31
N VAL A 121 -22.16 1.70 -5.40
CA VAL A 121 -21.39 0.49 -5.07
C VAL A 121 -21.23 0.39 -3.56
N ASP A 122 -21.73 -0.71 -2.97
CA ASP A 122 -21.50 -1.01 -1.56
C ASP A 122 -20.01 -1.28 -1.29
N PRO A 123 -19.34 -0.51 -0.41
CA PRO A 123 -17.94 -0.74 -0.04
C PRO A 123 -17.67 -2.12 0.55
N LEU A 124 -18.66 -2.77 1.16
CA LEU A 124 -18.50 -4.11 1.70
C LEU A 124 -18.52 -5.16 0.59
N ALA A 125 -19.46 -5.07 -0.34
CA ALA A 125 -19.51 -5.90 -1.54
C ALA A 125 -18.23 -5.78 -2.39
N ALA A 126 -17.65 -4.58 -2.49
CA ALA A 126 -16.38 -4.36 -3.18
C ALA A 126 -15.20 -5.16 -2.57
N ARG A 127 -15.24 -5.47 -1.26
CA ARG A 127 -14.19 -6.26 -0.58
C ARG A 127 -14.30 -7.76 -0.80
N THR A 128 -15.48 -8.24 -1.16
CA THR A 128 -15.78 -9.68 -1.33
C THR A 128 -15.87 -10.10 -2.80
N CYS A 129 -15.45 -9.24 -3.72
CA CYS A 129 -15.50 -9.52 -5.15
C CYS A 129 -14.57 -10.67 -5.57
N SER A 130 -14.98 -11.39 -6.60
CA SER A 130 -14.17 -12.46 -7.19
C SER A 130 -13.05 -11.86 -8.03
N PRO A 131 -11.81 -12.38 -7.95
CA PRO A 131 -10.78 -12.04 -8.92
C PRO A 131 -11.22 -12.50 -10.31
N ALA A 132 -10.92 -11.70 -11.34
CA ALA A 132 -11.21 -12.07 -12.72
C ALA A 132 -10.68 -13.46 -13.08
N PRO A 133 -11.41 -14.24 -13.91
CA PRO A 133 -10.92 -15.51 -14.42
C PRO A 133 -9.73 -15.24 -15.36
N GLY A 134 -8.53 -15.30 -14.80
CA GLY A 134 -7.28 -15.02 -15.49
C GLY A 134 -6.14 -15.35 -14.53
N ARG A 135 -5.04 -15.88 -15.08
CA ARG A 135 -3.93 -16.57 -14.39
C ARG A 135 -3.62 -15.95 -13.02
N VAL A 136 -4.33 -16.41 -11.99
CA VAL A 136 -3.88 -16.31 -10.61
C VAL A 136 -2.56 -17.05 -10.65
N ALA A 137 -1.45 -16.31 -10.58
CA ALA A 137 -0.19 -16.92 -10.24
C ALA A 137 -0.51 -17.67 -8.95
N ARG A 138 -0.61 -19.01 -9.04
CA ARG A 138 -0.75 -19.85 -7.86
C ARG A 138 0.47 -19.50 -7.04
N CYS A 139 0.29 -18.65 -6.03
CA CYS A 139 1.13 -18.66 -4.87
C CYS A 139 1.05 -20.11 -4.39
N ARG A 140 2.09 -20.89 -4.68
CA ARG A 140 2.26 -22.21 -4.08
C ARG A 140 1.99 -22.01 -2.58
N ALA A 141 0.99 -22.76 -2.11
CA ALA A 141 0.36 -22.69 -0.79
C ALA A 141 1.16 -21.87 0.24
N GLY A 142 0.62 -20.70 0.63
CA GLY A 142 1.27 -19.91 1.68
C GLY A 142 0.60 -18.57 2.01
N THR A 143 0.49 -17.64 1.05
CA THR A 143 0.22 -16.25 1.45
C THR A 143 -0.39 -15.36 0.36
N CYS A 144 -1.55 -15.74 -0.16
CA CYS A 144 -2.45 -14.74 -0.74
C CYS A 144 -3.84 -14.91 -0.11
N CYS A 145 -3.89 -14.61 1.17
CA CYS A 145 -5.12 -14.26 1.85
C CYS A 145 -4.96 -12.79 2.19
N LEU A 146 -5.89 -11.93 1.80
CA LEU A 146 -6.18 -10.73 2.57
C LEU A 146 -6.18 -11.16 4.05
N PRO A 147 -5.43 -10.48 4.95
CA PRO A 147 -5.28 -10.97 6.31
C PRO A 147 -6.64 -10.93 7.00
N ARG A 148 -7.30 -12.09 7.05
CA ARG A 148 -8.24 -12.42 8.13
C ARG A 148 -7.42 -12.27 9.40
N GLU A 149 -7.86 -11.40 10.32
CA GLU A 149 -7.17 -11.09 11.57
C GLU A 149 -6.59 -12.37 12.21
N ARG A 150 -5.28 -12.57 12.02
CA ARG A 150 -4.54 -13.48 12.88
C ARG A 150 -4.22 -12.64 14.11
N ARG A 151 -4.95 -12.91 15.18
CA ARG A 151 -4.61 -12.43 16.53
C ARG A 151 -3.14 -12.78 16.76
N TRP A 152 -2.28 -11.77 16.78
CA TRP A 152 -0.89 -11.90 17.16
C TRP A 152 -0.87 -12.30 18.64
N THR A 153 -0.78 -13.60 18.94
CA THR A 153 -0.23 -13.99 20.23
C THR A 153 1.26 -13.74 20.12
N ALA A 154 1.68 -12.55 20.57
CA ALA A 154 3.08 -12.29 20.80
C ALA A 154 3.58 -13.38 21.76
N GLY A 155 4.34 -14.33 21.24
CA GLY A 155 5.11 -15.28 22.02
C GLY A 155 6.25 -14.54 22.70
N LEU A 156 5.91 -13.61 23.60
CA LEU A 156 6.84 -12.94 24.48
C LEU A 156 7.30 -13.99 25.48
N ARG A 157 8.49 -14.56 25.25
CA ARG A 157 9.27 -15.11 26.36
C ARG A 157 9.55 -13.94 27.31
N PRO A 158 9.14 -14.00 28.59
CA PRO A 158 9.39 -12.91 29.51
C PRO A 158 10.90 -12.77 29.71
N GLY A 159 11.43 -11.56 29.54
CA GLY A 159 12.76 -11.23 30.03
C GLY A 159 13.88 -11.12 28.99
N ARG A 160 13.70 -10.32 27.94
CA ARG A 160 14.81 -9.51 27.37
C ARG A 160 14.27 -8.14 26.98
N ARG A 161 14.87 -7.08 27.53
CA ARG A 161 14.47 -5.68 27.33
C ARG A 161 14.70 -5.29 25.86
N TRP A 162 13.64 -5.22 25.08
CA TRP A 162 13.65 -4.78 23.67
C TRP A 162 13.62 -3.25 23.55
N TRP A 163 14.49 -2.53 24.27
CA TRP A 163 14.74 -1.10 24.02
C TRP A 163 16.08 -0.73 24.66
N SER A 164 17.18 -0.98 23.95
CA SER A 164 18.50 -0.38 24.22
C SER A 164 19.41 -0.66 23.02
N ALA A 165 19.20 0.06 21.92
CA ALA A 165 20.18 0.20 20.85
C ALA A 165 19.87 1.45 20.02
N MET A 166 19.90 2.62 20.66
CA MET A 166 20.08 3.89 19.94
C MET A 166 20.67 4.99 20.83
N ALA A 167 21.66 4.64 21.68
CA ALA A 167 22.51 5.64 22.33
C ALA A 167 23.82 5.00 22.77
N SER A 168 24.87 5.15 21.95
CA SER A 168 26.24 5.02 22.41
C SER A 168 27.02 6.22 21.91
N SER A 169 27.17 7.25 22.75
CA SER A 169 28.46 7.89 23.07
C SER A 169 28.25 9.28 23.70
N SER A 170 28.24 9.35 25.03
CA SER A 170 28.98 10.39 25.76
C SER A 170 28.90 10.09 27.26
N SER A 171 30.07 9.85 27.83
CA SER A 171 30.38 9.76 29.24
C SER A 171 29.80 10.90 30.09
N GLY A 172 29.32 10.57 31.30
CA GLY A 172 29.45 11.48 32.45
C GLY A 172 28.20 11.72 33.30
N ARG A 173 28.24 11.14 34.50
CA ARG A 173 27.78 11.70 35.79
C ARG A 173 26.29 12.10 35.98
N THR A 174 25.66 11.34 36.89
CA THR A 174 24.80 11.75 38.02
C THR A 174 23.65 12.76 37.80
N GLY A 175 22.43 12.32 38.13
CA GLY A 175 21.34 13.20 38.56
C GLY A 175 20.09 13.09 37.70
N ALA A 176 19.15 12.23 38.10
CA ALA A 176 17.86 12.10 37.46
C ALA A 176 16.96 13.31 37.80
N THR A 177 16.44 13.99 36.78
CA THR A 177 15.18 14.72 36.84
C THR A 177 14.55 14.59 35.45
N VAL A 178 13.50 13.78 35.36
CA VAL A 178 12.71 13.62 34.12
C VAL A 178 11.53 14.58 34.21
N THR A 179 11.63 15.69 33.48
CA THR A 179 10.48 16.56 33.18
C THR A 179 9.77 15.98 31.96
N LEU A 180 8.52 15.55 32.13
CA LEU A 180 7.64 15.18 31.02
C LEU A 180 7.05 16.47 30.40
N PRO A 181 7.13 16.69 29.08
CA PRO A 181 6.11 17.46 28.40
C PRO A 181 4.98 16.51 27.98
N ALA A 182 3.85 16.70 28.64
CA ALA A 182 2.55 16.39 28.07
C ALA A 182 2.41 17.14 26.74
N PHE A 183 1.87 16.50 25.70
CA PHE A 183 0.89 17.06 24.76
C PHE A 183 0.68 16.07 23.61
N TRP A 184 -0.42 15.31 23.65
CA TRP A 184 -1.36 15.16 22.54
C TRP A 184 -2.54 14.27 22.92
N ARG A 185 -3.74 14.86 22.94
CA ARG A 185 -5.06 14.24 22.76
C ARG A 185 -6.07 15.37 22.53
N PRO A 186 -7.16 15.12 21.79
CA PRO A 186 -7.32 14.34 20.56
C PRO A 186 -7.38 15.22 19.30
#